data_AF-A0A346YMW6-F1
#
_entry.id   AF-A0A346YMW6-F1
#
_cell.length_a   1.000
_cell.length_b   1.000
_cell.length_c   1.000
_cell.angle_alpha   90.00
_cell.angle_beta   90.00
_cell.angle_gamma   90.00
#
_symmetry.space_group_name_H-M   'P 1'
#
loop_
_entity.id
_entity.type
_entity.pdbx_description
1 polymer ?
#
loop_
_entity_poly.entity_id
_entity_poly.type
_entity_poly.pdbx_seq_one_letter_code
_entity_poly.pdbx_strand_id
1 'polypeptide(L)'
;MARPSYPSDEVDKLLLRFPPGLRDSIKEKAEENGRSLNAEIIHRLQSSLQGLGQASTLDEIAHRFLTRFATGSYVPGQTEKFNDLYLSAKRLEAEAIRKLMDGAQSLLAKADERQQAADIDAPIDADDFIPMQNVFDRKKD
;
A
#
# COMPACT_ATOMS: atom_id res chain seq x y z
N MET A 1 -54.17 1.64 -9.78
CA MET A 1 -53.37 0.54 -9.22
C MET A 1 -52.32 1.14 -8.31
N ALA A 2 -52.11 0.60 -7.11
CA ALA A 2 -51.07 1.09 -6.20
C ALA A 2 -49.69 0.67 -6.73
N ARG A 3 -48.69 1.56 -6.67
CA ARG A 3 -47.31 1.23 -7.05
C ARG A 3 -46.74 0.16 -6.11
N PRO A 4 -45.99 -0.83 -6.61
CA PRO A 4 -45.34 -1.82 -5.75
C PRO A 4 -44.35 -1.13 -4.79
N SER A 5 -44.23 -1.65 -3.57
CA SER A 5 -43.28 -1.16 -2.56
C SER A 5 -41.86 -1.59 -2.92
N TYR A 6 -40.92 -0.66 -2.93
CA TYR A 6 -39.50 -0.95 -3.15
C TYR A 6 -38.72 -0.84 -1.82
N PRO A 7 -37.63 -1.61 -1.63
CA PRO A 7 -36.82 -1.51 -0.42
C PRO A 7 -36.32 -0.09 -0.12
N SER A 8 -36.13 0.74 -1.16
CA SER A 8 -35.72 2.15 -1.05
C SER A 8 -36.82 3.08 -0.49
N ASP A 9 -38.07 2.63 -0.40
CA ASP A 9 -39.17 3.37 0.23
C ASP A 9 -39.19 3.23 1.75
N GLU A 10 -38.55 2.19 2.29
CA GLU A 10 -38.46 1.92 3.74
C GLU A 10 -37.22 2.57 4.40
N VAL A 11 -36.31 3.13 3.59
CA VAL A 11 -35.05 3.76 4.07
C VAL A 11 -35.28 5.24 4.37
N ASP A 12 -34.62 5.74 5.42
CA ASP A 12 -34.62 7.16 5.78
C ASP A 12 -34.02 8.04 4.66
N LYS A 13 -34.69 9.16 4.37
CA LYS A 13 -34.37 10.06 3.24
C LYS A 13 -34.04 11.44 3.78
N LEU A 14 -32.80 11.87 3.56
CA LEU A 14 -32.31 13.18 3.95
C LEU A 14 -32.19 14.12 2.75
N LEU A 15 -32.80 15.30 2.83
CA LEU A 15 -32.62 16.34 1.82
C LEU A 15 -31.35 17.15 2.12
N LEU A 16 -30.35 17.07 1.25
CA LEU A 16 -29.08 17.77 1.39
C LEU A 16 -29.03 19.04 0.52
N ARG A 17 -28.56 20.14 1.11
CA ARG A 17 -28.25 21.38 0.39
C ARG A 17 -26.74 21.48 0.20
N PHE A 18 -26.28 21.20 -1.01
CA PHE A 18 -24.85 21.27 -1.34
C PHE A 18 -24.43 22.71 -1.65
N PRO A 19 -23.25 23.15 -1.17
CA PRO A 19 -22.56 24.31 -1.70
C PRO A 19 -22.30 24.17 -3.21
N PRO A 20 -22.09 25.29 -3.93
CA PRO A 20 -21.80 25.26 -5.36
C PRO A 20 -20.59 24.38 -5.67
N GLY A 21 -20.69 23.55 -6.72
CA GLY A 21 -19.63 22.65 -7.20
C GLY A 21 -19.43 21.36 -6.38
N LEU A 22 -19.82 21.31 -5.10
CA LEU A 22 -19.54 20.14 -4.25
C LEU A 22 -20.24 18.87 -4.75
N ARG A 23 -21.48 18.99 -5.23
CA ARG A 23 -22.22 17.85 -5.77
C ARG A 23 -21.54 17.25 -6.99
N ASP A 24 -21.00 18.10 -7.86
CA ASP A 24 -20.34 17.66 -9.09
C ASP A 24 -19.01 16.97 -8.77
N SER A 25 -18.23 17.50 -7.82
CA SER A 25 -17.01 16.83 -7.34
C SER A 25 -17.28 15.45 -6.73
N ILE A 26 -18.36 15.29 -5.97
CA ILE A 26 -18.74 13.98 -5.42
C ILE A 26 -19.19 13.04 -6.54
N LYS A 27 -19.89 13.57 -7.56
CA LYS A 27 -20.34 12.77 -8.71
C LYS A 27 -19.16 12.24 -9.53
N GLU A 28 -18.18 13.08 -9.83
CA GLU A 28 -16.95 12.67 -10.52
C GLU A 28 -16.24 11.55 -9.75
N LYS A 29 -16.08 11.71 -8.42
CA LYS A 29 -15.48 10.67 -7.58
C LYS A 29 -16.31 9.39 -7.49
N ALA A 30 -17.63 9.49 -7.56
CA ALA A 30 -18.49 8.32 -7.62
C ALA A 30 -18.29 7.55 -8.93
N GLU A 31 -18.22 8.25 -10.06
CA GLU A 31 -17.96 7.67 -11.38
C GLU A 31 -16.57 7.01 -11.45
N GLU A 32 -15.53 7.69 -10.98
CA GLU A 32 -14.17 7.12 -10.87
C GLU A 32 -14.14 5.83 -10.04
N ASN A 33 -14.90 5.78 -8.95
CA ASN A 33 -14.96 4.64 -8.04
C ASN A 33 -15.96 3.54 -8.47
N GLY A 34 -16.66 3.73 -9.60
CA GLY A 34 -17.70 2.79 -10.06
C GLY A 34 -18.90 2.68 -9.11
N ARG A 35 -19.21 3.74 -8.36
CA ARG A 35 -20.28 3.81 -7.35
C ARG A 35 -21.40 4.74 -7.81
N SER A 36 -22.63 4.47 -7.36
CA SER A 36 -23.68 5.48 -7.46
C SER A 36 -23.35 6.68 -6.56
N LEU A 37 -23.89 7.85 -6.90
CA LEU A 37 -23.70 9.06 -6.08
C LEU A 37 -24.09 8.82 -4.62
N ASN A 38 -25.21 8.12 -4.38
CA ASN A 38 -25.67 7.80 -3.04
C ASN A 38 -24.67 6.87 -2.32
N ALA A 39 -24.17 5.84 -3.01
CA ALA A 39 -23.19 4.93 -2.44
C ALA A 39 -21.88 5.63 -2.05
N GLU A 40 -21.42 6.59 -2.85
CA GLU A 40 -20.21 7.39 -2.55
C GLU A 40 -20.42 8.33 -1.36
N ILE A 41 -21.60 8.98 -1.25
CA ILE A 41 -21.94 9.82 -0.09
C ILE A 41 -21.96 8.98 1.19
N ILE A 42 -22.65 7.82 1.17
CA ILE A 42 -22.72 6.91 2.30
C ILE A 42 -21.34 6.40 2.68
N HIS A 43 -20.52 5.98 1.70
CA HIS A 43 -19.16 5.53 1.93
C HIS A 43 -18.33 6.60 2.65
N ARG A 44 -18.35 7.86 2.17
CA ARG A 44 -17.60 8.95 2.80
C ARG A 44 -18.05 9.25 4.22
N LEU A 45 -19.35 9.26 4.48
CA LEU A 45 -19.91 9.46 5.82
C LEU A 45 -19.54 8.31 6.75
N GLN A 46 -19.64 7.07 6.28
CA GLN A 46 -19.21 5.90 7.04
C GLN A 46 -17.71 5.98 7.34
N SER A 47 -16.88 6.32 6.34
CA SER A 47 -15.44 6.47 6.54
C SER A 47 -15.09 7.58 7.54
N SER A 48 -15.81 8.71 7.55
CA SER A 48 -15.56 9.79 8.51
C SER A 48 -15.98 9.39 9.93
N LEU A 49 -17.14 8.73 10.08
CA LEU A 49 -17.65 8.29 11.38
C LEU A 49 -16.85 7.12 11.96
N GLN A 50 -16.44 6.19 11.11
CA GLN A 50 -15.60 5.05 11.48
C GLN A 50 -14.12 5.44 11.57
N GLY A 51 -13.74 6.69 11.30
CA GLY A 51 -12.35 7.18 11.31
C GLY A 51 -11.42 6.44 10.34
N LEU A 52 -11.99 5.79 9.32
CA LEU A 52 -11.28 5.06 8.26
C LEU A 52 -10.56 6.01 7.28
N GLY A 53 -10.80 7.32 7.38
CA GLY A 53 -10.08 8.32 6.61
C GLY A 53 -8.71 8.72 7.19
N GLN A 54 -8.30 8.19 8.35
CA GLN A 54 -7.10 8.63 9.08
C GLN A 54 -6.34 7.49 9.81
N ALA A 55 -6.67 6.22 9.59
CA ALA A 55 -5.94 5.10 10.21
C ALA A 55 -5.24 4.28 9.12
N SER A 56 -4.02 4.70 8.79
CA SER A 56 -3.12 4.08 7.81
C SER A 56 -2.29 2.95 8.41
N THR A 57 -2.27 2.79 9.74
CA THR A 57 -1.38 1.84 10.43
C THR A 57 -2.07 1.04 11.53
N LEU A 58 -1.54 -0.17 11.78
CA LEU A 58 -1.99 -1.05 12.86
C LEU A 58 -1.91 -0.38 14.24
N ASP A 59 -1.01 0.61 14.40
CA ASP A 59 -0.82 1.40 15.61
C ASP A 59 -1.96 2.39 15.85
N GLU A 60 -2.55 2.96 14.79
CA GLU A 60 -3.68 3.89 14.90
C GLU A 60 -4.98 3.15 15.25
N ILE A 61 -5.14 1.92 14.77
CA ILE A 61 -6.24 1.04 15.16
C ILE A 61 -6.13 0.70 16.66
N ALA A 62 -4.92 0.35 17.12
CA ALA A 62 -4.65 0.07 18.52
C ALA A 62 -4.88 1.31 19.41
N HIS A 63 -4.40 2.49 18.98
CA HIS A 63 -4.58 3.74 19.71
C HIS A 63 -6.06 4.09 19.86
N ARG A 64 -6.87 3.99 18.80
CA ARG A 64 -8.31 4.26 18.85
C ARG A 64 -9.08 3.30 19.76
N PHE A 65 -8.68 2.03 19.78
CA PHE A 65 -9.24 1.05 20.71
C PHE A 65 -8.94 1.43 22.15
N LEU A 66 -7.68 1.74 22.49
CA LEU A 66 -7.28 2.15 23.84
C LEU A 66 -7.94 3.46 24.28
N THR A 67 -8.04 4.46 23.42
CA THR A 67 -8.72 5.73 23.72
C THR A 67 -10.20 5.54 24.05
N ARG A 68 -10.91 4.67 23.31
CA ARG A 68 -12.32 4.35 23.56
C ARG A 68 -12.53 3.63 24.90
N PHE A 69 -11.59 2.78 25.31
CA PHE A 69 -11.62 2.09 26.61
C PHE A 69 -11.39 3.03 27.80
N ALA A 70 -10.45 3.98 27.66
CA ALA A 70 -10.14 4.95 28.71
C ALA A 70 -11.31 5.92 29.03
N THR A 71 -12.20 6.17 28.06
CA THR A 71 -13.31 7.13 28.19
C THR A 71 -14.64 6.55 28.70
N GLY A 72 -14.64 5.39 29.35
CA GLY A 72 -15.73 5.06 30.29
C GLY A 72 -16.51 3.76 30.09
N SER A 73 -15.90 2.68 29.60
CA SER A 73 -16.48 1.33 29.77
C SER A 73 -15.38 0.27 29.81
N TYR A 74 -14.70 0.19 30.95
CA TYR A 74 -13.75 -0.89 31.25
C TYR A 74 -14.52 -2.21 31.43
N VAL A 75 -14.27 -3.19 30.55
CA VAL A 75 -14.74 -4.57 30.72
C VAL A 75 -13.52 -5.43 31.08
N PRO A 76 -13.44 -5.96 32.32
CA PRO A 76 -12.34 -6.82 32.73
C PRO A 76 -12.14 -8.02 31.77
N GLY A 77 -10.90 -8.31 31.38
CA GLY A 77 -10.54 -9.45 30.52
C GLY A 77 -10.66 -9.24 29.00
N GLN A 78 -11.22 -8.12 28.52
CA GLN A 78 -11.22 -7.80 27.09
C GLN A 78 -9.93 -7.11 26.63
N THR A 79 -9.27 -6.38 27.53
CA THR A 79 -7.99 -5.71 27.27
C THR A 79 -6.86 -6.70 26.99
N GLU A 80 -6.81 -7.83 27.70
CA GLU A 80 -5.80 -8.89 27.51
C GLU A 80 -5.98 -9.57 26.15
N LYS A 81 -7.21 -9.99 25.81
CA LYS A 81 -7.51 -10.59 24.50
C LYS A 81 -7.21 -9.67 23.34
N PHE A 82 -7.49 -8.37 23.49
CA PHE A 82 -7.14 -7.38 22.48
C PHE A 82 -5.63 -7.18 22.36
N ASN A 83 -4.92 -7.10 23.49
CA ASN A 83 -3.47 -6.99 23.51
C ASN A 83 -2.80 -8.21 22.84
N ASP A 84 -3.30 -9.42 23.08
CA ASP A 84 -2.80 -10.64 22.44
C ASP A 84 -3.07 -10.64 20.91
N LEU A 85 -4.24 -10.16 20.49
CA LEU A 85 -4.58 -10.01 19.08
C LEU A 85 -3.69 -8.95 18.40
N TYR A 86 -3.43 -7.83 19.08
CA TYR A 86 -2.55 -6.78 18.60
C TYR A 86 -1.11 -7.27 18.43
N LEU A 87 -0.56 -7.94 19.46
CA LEU A 87 0.81 -8.47 19.43
C LEU A 87 0.97 -9.59 18.38
N SER A 88 -0.05 -10.43 18.17
CA SER A 88 -0.01 -11.45 17.12
C SER A 88 -0.07 -10.85 15.71
N ALA A 89 -0.92 -9.83 15.49
CA ALA A 89 -0.96 -9.10 14.23
C ALA A 89 0.38 -8.39 13.93
N LYS A 90 1.00 -7.76 14.94
CA LYS A 90 2.33 -7.14 14.78
C LYS A 90 3.44 -8.11 14.42
N ARG A 91 3.39 -9.34 14.95
CA ARG A 91 4.35 -10.40 14.58
C ARG A 91 4.17 -10.81 13.12
N LEU A 92 2.94 -10.93 12.64
CA LEU A 92 2.64 -11.25 11.26
C LEU A 92 3.13 -10.15 10.30
N GLU A 93 2.89 -8.88 10.63
CA GLU A 93 3.42 -7.75 9.85
C GLU A 93 4.95 -7.78 9.78
N ALA A 94 5.62 -7.98 10.91
CA ALA A 94 7.09 -8.06 10.94
C ALA A 94 7.63 -9.22 10.10
N GLU A 95 6.96 -10.37 10.11
CA GLU A 95 7.32 -11.52 9.27
C GLU A 95 7.09 -11.24 7.78
N ALA A 96 5.97 -10.62 7.44
CA ALA A 96 5.66 -10.25 6.05
C ALA A 96 6.66 -9.23 5.51
N ILE A 97 7.00 -8.21 6.29
CA ILE A 97 8.03 -7.21 5.96
C ILE A 97 9.37 -7.89 5.75
N ARG A 98 9.76 -8.81 6.65
CA ARG A 98 11.02 -9.53 6.53
C ARG A 98 11.09 -10.39 5.27
N LYS A 99 10.05 -11.16 4.97
CA LYS A 99 9.96 -11.95 3.73
C LYS A 99 10.03 -11.08 2.48
N LEU A 100 9.37 -9.92 2.51
CA LEU A 100 9.43 -8.96 1.42
C LEU A 100 10.85 -8.41 1.24
N MET A 101 11.53 -8.07 2.32
CA MET A 101 12.92 -7.58 2.28
C MET A 101 13.89 -8.66 1.78
N ASP A 102 13.77 -9.90 2.25
CA ASP A 102 14.60 -11.01 1.81
C ASP A 102 14.37 -11.31 0.32
N GLY A 103 13.11 -11.27 -0.13
CA GLY A 103 12.74 -11.41 -1.54
C GLY A 103 13.28 -10.27 -2.40
N ALA A 104 13.17 -9.02 -1.94
CA ALA A 104 13.71 -7.85 -2.62
C ALA A 104 15.24 -7.92 -2.73
N GLN A 105 15.94 -8.30 -1.66
CA GLN A 105 17.38 -8.50 -1.68
C GLN A 105 17.80 -9.61 -2.65
N SER A 106 17.06 -10.73 -2.70
CA SER A 106 17.33 -11.80 -3.66
C SER A 106 17.13 -11.37 -5.11
N LEU A 107 16.11 -10.54 -5.38
CA LEU A 107 15.87 -10.00 -6.72
C LEU A 107 16.95 -8.99 -7.14
N LEU A 108 17.38 -8.12 -6.23
CA LEU A 108 18.47 -7.18 -6.47
C LEU A 108 19.79 -7.92 -6.73
N ALA A 109 20.13 -8.93 -5.91
CA ALA A 109 21.33 -9.73 -6.12
C ALA A 109 21.34 -10.45 -7.49
N LYS A 110 20.20 -10.99 -7.93
CA LYS A 110 20.06 -11.63 -9.25
C LYS A 110 20.14 -10.62 -10.40
N ALA A 111 19.70 -9.39 -10.19
CA ALA A 111 19.83 -8.32 -11.17
C ALA A 111 21.31 -7.89 -11.29
N ASP A 112 22.02 -7.78 -10.17
CA ASP A 112 23.45 -7.47 -10.14
C ASP A 112 24.28 -8.57 -10.81
N GLU A 113 24.00 -9.86 -10.54
CA GLU A 113 24.66 -10.99 -11.22
C GLU A 113 24.43 -10.98 -12.75
N ARG A 114 23.23 -10.61 -13.20
CA ARG A 114 22.93 -10.47 -14.64
C ARG A 114 23.62 -9.26 -15.26
N GLN A 115 23.72 -8.16 -14.52
CA GLN A 115 24.43 -6.95 -14.95
C GLN A 115 25.93 -7.24 -15.08
N GLN A 116 26.52 -7.95 -14.11
CA GLN A 116 27.93 -8.30 -14.10
C GLN A 116 28.28 -9.35 -15.16
N ALA A 117 27.40 -10.33 -15.43
CA ALA A 117 27.56 -11.26 -16.54
C ALA A 117 27.50 -10.58 -17.92
N ALA A 118 26.69 -9.52 -18.06
CA ALA A 118 26.61 -8.74 -19.30
C ALA A 118 27.83 -7.84 -19.53
N ASP A 119 28.48 -7.34 -18.47
CA ASP A 119 29.71 -6.54 -18.56
C ASP A 119 30.95 -7.38 -18.92
N ILE A 120 31.00 -8.67 -18.54
CA ILE A 120 32.14 -9.56 -18.85
C ILE A 120 32.13 -10.01 -20.32
N ASP A 121 30.95 -10.05 -20.95
CA ASP A 121 30.76 -10.45 -22.36
C ASP A 121 30.66 -9.23 -23.30
N ALA A 122 30.86 -8.02 -22.77
CA ALA A 122 31.05 -6.83 -23.60
C ALA A 122 32.33 -7.04 -24.44
N PRO A 123 32.26 -6.85 -25.77
CA PRO A 123 33.42 -7.05 -26.62
C PRO A 123 34.53 -6.11 -26.14
N ILE A 124 35.67 -6.68 -25.73
CA ILE A 124 36.89 -5.91 -25.55
C ILE A 124 37.16 -5.27 -26.91
N ASP A 125 37.03 -3.94 -27.00
CA ASP A 125 37.31 -3.23 -28.24
C ASP A 125 38.72 -3.65 -28.70
N ALA A 126 38.81 -4.17 -29.92
CA ALA A 126 40.03 -4.73 -30.48
C ALA A 126 41.19 -3.70 -30.59
N ASP A 127 40.91 -2.44 -30.30
CA ASP A 127 41.86 -1.32 -30.28
C ASP A 127 42.61 -1.17 -28.93
N ASP A 128 42.19 -1.82 -27.85
CA ASP A 128 42.88 -1.79 -26.54
C ASP A 128 44.05 -2.79 -26.44
N PHE A 129 44.30 -3.57 -27.50
CA PHE A 129 45.54 -4.34 -27.64
C PHE A 129 46.70 -3.39 -27.96
N ILE A 130 47.38 -2.90 -26.92
CA ILE A 130 48.71 -2.28 -27.07
C ILE A 130 49.64 -3.34 -27.70
N PRO A 131 50.13 -3.17 -28.94
CA PRO A 131 51.00 -4.17 -29.54
C PRO A 131 52.36 -4.08 -28.83
N MET A 132 52.75 -5.13 -28.12
CA MET A 132 54.14 -5.35 -27.71
C MET A 132 54.98 -5.61 -28.97
N GLN A 133 55.39 -4.54 -29.65
CA GLN A 133 56.46 -4.63 -30.62
C GLN A 133 57.82 -4.50 -29.93
N ASN A 134 58.56 -5.61 -30.00
CA ASN A 134 60.01 -5.68 -30.15
C ASN A 134 60.89 -5.25 -28.97
N VAL A 135 60.99 -6.13 -27.98
CA VAL A 135 62.28 -6.35 -27.30
C VAL A 135 62.68 -7.79 -27.66
N PHE A 136 63.89 -7.99 -28.18
CA PHE A 136 64.42 -9.22 -28.82
C PHE A 136 64.20 -9.32 -30.33
N ASP A 137 65.02 -8.64 -31.13
CA ASP A 137 66.21 -9.28 -31.70
C ASP A 137 67.05 -8.27 -32.52
N ARG A 138 68.27 -7.96 -32.04
CA ARG A 138 69.39 -7.48 -32.87
C ARG A 138 70.69 -7.71 -32.08
N LYS A 139 71.14 -8.97 -32.06
CA LYS A 139 72.57 -9.30 -32.02
C LYS A 139 72.90 -10.30 -33.11
N LYS A 140 73.28 -9.76 -34.26
CA LYS A 140 74.24 -10.35 -35.18
C LYS A 140 75.01 -9.18 -35.80
N ASP A 141 76.07 -8.80 -35.11
CA ASP A 141 77.44 -8.65 -35.61
C ASP A 141 78.38 -8.70 -34.40
#